data_AF-A0A9E3GI94-F1
#
_entry.id   AF-A0A9E3GI94-F1
#
_cell.length_a   1.000
_cell.length_b   1.000
_cell.length_c   1.000
_cell.angle_alpha   90.00
_cell.angle_beta   90.00
_cell.angle_gamma   90.00
#
_symmetry.space_group_name_H-M   'P 1'
#
loop_
_entity.id
_entity.type
_entity.pdbx_description
1 polymer ?
#
loop_
_entity_poly.entity_id
_entity_poly.type
_entity_poly.pdbx_seq_one_letter_code
_entity_poly.pdbx_strand_id
1 'polypeptide(L)'
;MSDDVKSMMLEDSTDLLDNVEVTTIAAECQKLKSLQDDIERAEEHVDNLKKMADDISSRVIPELLAEQGLTSLKLADGSSVTVKREYRCTLPKEDERRQSAYNWLRENGLGDIIKNNVIVTFGRGEDDKAQRLLDLAASNGFEPNQKSDVAWNTLTALFQERVESGLDMPSDVFSTWIKDTTKITRK
;
A
#
# COMPACT_ATOMS: atom_id res chain seq x y z
N MET A 1 -14.62 27.73 -58.71
CA MET A 1 -13.16 27.99 -58.67
C MET A 1 -12.65 28.48 -57.32
N SER A 2 -13.49 28.96 -56.37
CA SER A 2 -13.01 29.39 -55.04
C SER A 2 -13.24 28.39 -53.91
N ASP A 3 -14.14 27.41 -54.06
CA ASP A 3 -14.47 26.46 -52.99
C ASP A 3 -13.59 25.19 -53.01
N ASP A 4 -13.13 24.74 -54.20
CA ASP A 4 -12.23 23.58 -54.31
C ASP A 4 -10.83 23.84 -53.71
N VAL A 5 -10.31 25.07 -53.84
CA VAL A 5 -8.99 25.44 -53.30
C VAL A 5 -9.03 25.59 -51.78
N LYS A 6 -10.18 26.01 -51.22
CA LYS A 6 -10.38 26.09 -49.76
C LYS A 6 -10.57 24.70 -49.13
N SER A 7 -11.21 23.77 -49.84
CA SER A 7 -11.35 22.38 -49.40
C SER A 7 -10.00 21.65 -49.39
N MET A 8 -9.20 21.79 -50.46
CA MET A 8 -7.87 21.16 -50.52
C MET A 8 -6.86 21.74 -49.50
N MET A 9 -7.01 23.01 -49.09
CA MET A 9 -6.16 23.60 -48.03
C MET A 9 -6.61 23.25 -46.61
N LEU A 10 -7.87 22.86 -46.40
CA LEU A 10 -8.34 22.35 -45.10
C LEU A 10 -7.96 20.88 -44.91
N GLU A 11 -8.01 20.06 -45.96
CA GLU A 11 -7.64 18.63 -45.90
C GLU A 11 -6.14 18.42 -45.66
N ASP A 12 -5.26 19.19 -46.34
CA ASP A 12 -3.80 19.14 -46.09
C ASP A 12 -3.44 19.62 -44.66
N SER A 13 -4.25 20.48 -44.04
CA SER A 13 -4.01 20.96 -42.67
C SER A 13 -4.49 19.99 -41.60
N THR A 14 -5.49 19.16 -41.88
CA THR A 14 -6.00 18.14 -40.94
C THR A 14 -5.15 16.87 -40.97
N ASP A 15 -4.66 16.44 -42.13
CA ASP A 15 -3.81 15.26 -42.26
C ASP A 15 -2.40 15.44 -41.64
N LEU A 16 -1.91 16.68 -41.56
CA LEU A 16 -0.63 17.02 -40.93
C LEU A 16 -0.72 17.13 -39.39
N LEU A 17 -1.88 17.50 -38.85
CA LEU A 17 -2.10 17.56 -37.39
C LEU A 17 -2.46 16.18 -36.81
N ASP A 18 -3.25 15.38 -37.53
CA ASP A 18 -3.64 14.03 -37.09
C ASP A 18 -2.46 13.03 -37.08
N ASN A 19 -1.50 13.16 -38.01
CA ASN A 19 -0.35 12.22 -38.04
C ASN A 19 0.75 12.54 -37.02
N VAL A 20 0.96 13.81 -36.66
CA VAL A 20 2.02 14.20 -35.71
C VAL A 20 1.60 13.97 -34.25
N GLU A 21 0.31 14.17 -33.94
CA GLU A 21 -0.21 13.92 -32.58
C GLU A 21 -0.41 12.43 -32.31
N VAL A 22 -0.92 11.64 -33.27
CA VAL A 22 -1.13 10.20 -33.10
C VAL A 22 0.19 9.42 -32.99
N THR A 23 1.23 9.83 -33.72
CA THR A 23 2.56 9.19 -33.61
C THR A 23 3.23 9.50 -32.27
N THR A 24 3.06 10.71 -31.75
CA THR A 24 3.60 11.12 -30.44
C THR A 24 2.87 10.43 -29.28
N ILE A 25 1.54 10.32 -29.35
CA ILE A 25 0.74 9.59 -28.36
C ILE A 25 1.05 8.09 -28.41
N ALA A 26 1.22 7.51 -29.59
CA ALA A 26 1.60 6.11 -29.74
C ALA A 26 3.00 5.84 -29.15
N ALA A 27 3.97 6.74 -29.35
CA ALA A 27 5.30 6.64 -28.78
C ALA A 27 5.30 6.72 -27.24
N GLU A 28 4.55 7.67 -26.67
CA GLU A 28 4.43 7.80 -25.19
C GLU A 28 3.65 6.62 -24.58
N CYS A 29 2.63 6.08 -25.27
CA CYS A 29 1.95 4.85 -24.84
C CYS A 29 2.90 3.64 -24.84
N GLN A 30 3.75 3.50 -25.86
CA GLN A 30 4.76 2.43 -25.92
C GLN A 30 5.81 2.59 -24.82
N LYS A 31 6.26 3.82 -24.55
CA LYS A 31 7.20 4.14 -23.46
C LYS A 31 6.61 3.90 -22.08
N LEU A 32 5.33 4.23 -21.87
CA LEU A 32 4.62 3.88 -20.63
C LEU A 32 4.60 2.36 -20.44
N LYS A 33 4.33 1.61 -21.51
CA LYS A 33 4.31 0.14 -21.47
C LYS A 33 5.69 -0.44 -21.16
N SER A 34 6.75 0.04 -21.80
CA SER A 34 8.11 -0.44 -21.52
C SER A 34 8.52 -0.13 -20.09
N LEU A 35 8.19 1.06 -19.58
CA LEU A 35 8.45 1.42 -18.19
C LEU A 35 7.69 0.52 -17.20
N GLN A 36 6.44 0.17 -17.49
CA GLN A 36 5.68 -0.78 -16.66
C GLN A 36 6.33 -2.17 -16.65
N ASP A 37 6.75 -2.67 -17.81
CA ASP A 37 7.44 -3.97 -17.92
C ASP A 37 8.81 -3.96 -17.20
N ASP A 38 9.54 -2.84 -17.25
CA ASP A 38 10.83 -2.68 -16.56
C ASP A 38 10.66 -2.56 -15.04
N ILE A 39 9.59 -1.90 -14.57
CA ILE A 39 9.25 -1.85 -13.14
C ILE A 39 8.96 -3.26 -12.63
N GLU A 40 8.15 -4.04 -13.34
CA GLU A 40 7.81 -5.42 -12.96
C GLU A 40 9.07 -6.30 -12.85
N ARG A 41 9.99 -6.21 -13.83
CA ARG A 41 11.29 -6.91 -13.78
C ARG A 41 12.17 -6.44 -12.63
N ALA A 42 12.21 -5.14 -12.36
CA ALA A 42 13.00 -4.58 -11.26
C ALA A 42 12.44 -5.03 -9.90
N GLU A 43 11.12 -5.09 -9.74
CA GLU A 43 10.47 -5.60 -8.54
C GLU A 43 10.80 -7.08 -8.31
N GLU A 44 10.76 -7.91 -9.36
CA GLU A 44 11.18 -9.31 -9.28
C GLU A 44 12.67 -9.43 -8.89
N HIS A 45 13.53 -8.62 -9.49
CA HIS A 45 14.96 -8.61 -9.16
C HIS A 45 15.21 -8.22 -7.70
N VAL A 46 14.51 -7.19 -7.20
CA VAL A 46 14.59 -6.76 -5.80
C VAL A 46 14.11 -7.85 -4.86
N ASP A 47 13.03 -8.57 -5.20
CA ASP A 47 12.55 -9.68 -4.38
C ASP A 47 13.57 -10.83 -4.31
N ASN A 48 14.22 -11.16 -5.44
CA ASN A 48 15.28 -12.16 -5.48
C ASN A 48 16.51 -11.74 -4.66
N LEU A 49 16.96 -10.48 -4.77
CA LEU A 49 18.05 -9.96 -3.95
C LEU A 49 17.73 -10.00 -2.45
N LYS A 50 16.47 -9.69 -2.06
CA LYS A 50 16.02 -9.81 -0.67
C LYS A 50 16.12 -11.24 -0.17
N LYS A 51 15.68 -12.23 -0.95
CA LYS A 51 15.81 -13.65 -0.59
C LYS A 51 17.26 -14.10 -0.45
N MET A 52 18.13 -13.68 -1.38
CA MET A 52 19.56 -14.01 -1.31
C MET A 52 20.23 -13.36 -0.08
N ALA A 53 19.92 -12.10 0.21
CA ALA A 53 20.42 -11.41 1.39
C ALA A 53 19.93 -12.08 2.69
N ASP A 54 18.68 -12.53 2.72
CA ASP A 54 18.12 -13.27 3.86
C ASP A 54 18.83 -14.61 4.07
N ASP A 55 19.04 -15.41 3.01
CA ASP A 55 19.79 -16.68 3.11
C ASP A 55 21.23 -16.47 3.59
N ILE A 56 21.91 -15.43 3.07
CA ILE A 56 23.27 -15.11 3.48
C ILE A 56 23.31 -14.68 4.96
N SER A 57 22.39 -13.83 5.40
CA SER A 57 22.40 -13.27 6.76
C SER A 57 21.89 -14.24 7.82
N SER A 58 20.91 -15.09 7.50
CA SER A 58 20.27 -16.01 8.45
C SER A 58 20.96 -17.38 8.52
N ARG A 59 21.62 -17.82 7.45
CA ARG A 59 22.21 -19.16 7.35
C ARG A 59 23.71 -19.13 7.08
N VAL A 60 24.14 -18.56 5.95
CA VAL A 60 25.54 -18.67 5.50
C VAL A 60 26.53 -17.99 6.45
N ILE A 61 26.29 -16.72 6.82
CA ILE A 61 27.18 -15.98 7.74
C ILE A 61 27.21 -16.63 9.13
N PRO A 62 26.07 -16.98 9.76
CA PRO A 62 26.07 -17.72 11.02
C PRO A 62 26.80 -19.06 10.96
N GLU A 63 26.62 -19.85 9.90
CA GLU A 63 27.31 -21.15 9.69
C GLU A 63 28.83 -20.94 9.60
N LEU A 64 29.30 -20.03 8.75
CA LEU A 64 30.73 -19.76 8.56
C LEU A 64 31.39 -19.22 9.84
N LEU A 65 30.69 -18.35 10.58
CA LEU A 65 31.20 -17.84 11.86
C LEU A 65 31.25 -18.95 12.92
N ALA A 66 30.25 -19.83 12.97
CA ALA A 66 30.23 -20.98 13.87
C ALA A 66 31.34 -21.99 13.57
N GLU A 67 31.63 -22.27 12.29
CA GLU A 67 32.75 -23.13 11.88
C GLU A 67 34.11 -22.62 12.36
N GLN A 68 34.28 -21.30 12.40
CA GLN A 68 35.49 -20.66 12.90
C GLN A 68 35.47 -20.41 14.43
N GLY A 69 34.40 -20.82 15.12
CA GLY A 69 34.23 -20.60 16.56
C GLY A 69 34.05 -19.13 16.95
N LEU A 70 33.71 -18.26 16.00
CA LEU A 70 33.52 -16.83 16.19
C LEU A 70 32.03 -16.49 16.29
N THR A 71 31.67 -15.58 17.19
CA THR A 71 30.31 -15.02 17.29
C THR A 71 30.21 -13.59 16.74
N SER A 72 31.36 -12.96 16.52
CA SER A 72 31.49 -11.64 15.93
C SER A 72 32.79 -11.52 15.14
N LEU A 73 32.78 -10.76 14.05
CA LEU A 73 33.93 -10.45 13.20
C LEU A 73 33.96 -8.95 12.89
N LYS A 74 35.13 -8.33 12.95
CA LYS A 74 35.35 -6.98 12.41
C LYS A 74 35.97 -7.09 11.03
N LEU A 75 35.36 -6.45 10.05
CA LEU A 75 35.84 -6.37 8.69
C LEU A 75 36.91 -5.28 8.57
N ALA A 76 37.74 -5.38 7.55
CA ALA A 76 38.83 -4.45 7.27
C ALA A 76 38.34 -3.03 6.92
N ASP A 77 37.09 -2.88 6.49
CA ASP A 77 36.42 -1.61 6.23
C ASP A 77 35.94 -0.90 7.52
N GLY A 78 36.10 -1.54 8.69
CA GLY A 78 35.64 -1.05 9.98
C GLY A 78 34.26 -1.54 10.40
N SER A 79 33.54 -2.27 9.54
CA SER A 79 32.22 -2.83 9.83
C SER A 79 32.31 -4.01 10.81
N SER A 80 31.37 -4.12 11.75
CA SER A 80 31.31 -5.27 12.68
C SER A 80 30.11 -6.16 12.39
N VAL A 81 30.35 -7.44 12.12
CA VAL A 81 29.33 -8.49 11.97
C VAL A 81 29.19 -9.21 13.31
N THR A 82 27.96 -9.31 13.83
CA THR A 82 27.66 -10.05 15.07
C THR A 82 26.46 -10.93 14.82
N VAL A 83 26.58 -12.23 15.11
CA VAL A 83 25.47 -13.18 14.98
C VAL A 83 24.69 -13.19 16.27
N LYS A 84 23.42 -12.79 16.21
CA LYS A 84 22.47 -12.89 17.31
C LYS A 84 21.38 -13.90 16.95
N ARG A 85 20.97 -14.72 17.91
CA ARG A 85 19.83 -15.62 17.74
C ARG A 85 18.55 -14.81 17.88
N GLU A 86 17.75 -14.76 16.81
CA GLU A 86 16.42 -14.17 16.83
C GLU A 86 15.38 -15.27 17.06
N TYR A 87 14.40 -15.00 17.92
CA TYR A 87 13.28 -15.91 18.18
C TYR A 87 12.02 -15.32 17.56
N ARG A 88 11.40 -16.06 16.64
CA ARG A 88 10.14 -15.66 16.01
C ARG A 88 9.10 -16.76 16.20
N CYS A 89 7.95 -16.40 16.76
CA CYS A 89 6.78 -17.26 16.87
C CYS A 89 5.59 -16.50 16.27
N THR A 90 4.82 -17.13 15.40
CA THR A 90 3.64 -16.55 14.75
C THR A 90 2.45 -17.48 14.92
N LEU A 91 1.25 -16.90 15.05
CA LEU A 91 0.03 -17.69 15.07
C LEU A 91 -0.27 -18.31 13.70
N PRO A 92 -0.89 -19.51 13.66
CA PRO A 92 -1.36 -20.11 12.41
C PRO A 92 -2.33 -19.21 11.65
N LYS A 93 -2.37 -19.35 10.32
CA LYS A 93 -3.33 -18.64 9.46
C LYS A 93 -4.73 -19.25 9.51
N GLU A 94 -4.85 -20.56 9.71
CA GLU A 94 -6.14 -21.26 9.83
C GLU A 94 -6.86 -20.88 11.15
N ASP A 95 -8.14 -20.49 11.05
CA ASP A 95 -8.93 -20.02 12.20
C ASP A 95 -9.06 -21.06 13.32
N GLU A 96 -9.34 -22.32 12.97
CA GLU A 96 -9.48 -23.40 13.95
C GLU A 96 -8.18 -23.62 14.74
N ARG A 97 -7.04 -23.63 14.05
CA ARG A 97 -5.73 -23.81 14.70
C ARG A 97 -5.32 -22.60 15.51
N ARG A 98 -5.67 -21.40 15.05
CA ARG A 98 -5.46 -20.16 15.79
C ARG A 98 -6.27 -20.17 17.09
N GLN A 99 -7.52 -20.63 17.05
CA GLN A 99 -8.33 -20.79 18.26
C GLN A 99 -7.73 -21.82 19.22
N SER A 100 -7.25 -22.95 18.72
CA SER A 100 -6.55 -23.95 19.53
C SER A 100 -5.28 -23.39 20.17
N ALA A 101 -4.54 -22.54 19.48
CA ALA A 101 -3.38 -21.84 20.05
C ALA A 101 -3.79 -20.88 21.17
N TYR A 102 -4.87 -20.11 21.02
CA TYR A 102 -5.39 -19.26 22.10
C TYR A 102 -5.87 -20.08 23.30
N ASN A 103 -6.52 -21.22 23.07
CA ASN A 103 -6.95 -22.10 24.14
C ASN A 103 -5.75 -22.67 24.89
N TRP A 104 -4.73 -23.16 24.17
CA TRP A 104 -3.50 -23.64 24.78
C TRP A 104 -2.81 -22.54 25.62
N LEU A 105 -2.74 -21.31 25.12
CA LEU A 105 -2.19 -20.18 25.88
C LEU A 105 -2.98 -19.94 27.18
N ARG A 106 -4.31 -19.97 27.13
CA ARG A 106 -5.17 -19.80 28.33
C ARG A 106 -5.02 -20.96 29.32
N GLU A 107 -5.01 -22.20 28.84
CA GLU A 107 -4.87 -23.40 29.67
C GLU A 107 -3.50 -23.46 30.38
N ASN A 108 -2.46 -22.89 29.77
CA ASN A 108 -1.13 -22.80 30.35
C ASN A 108 -0.90 -21.53 31.19
N GLY A 109 -1.95 -20.76 31.49
CA GLY A 109 -1.84 -19.53 32.29
C GLY A 109 -1.16 -18.36 31.57
N LEU A 110 -0.93 -18.47 30.26
CA LEU A 110 -0.39 -17.43 29.37
C LEU A 110 -1.54 -16.69 28.65
N GLY A 111 -2.69 -16.56 29.30
CA GLY A 111 -3.84 -15.83 28.75
C GLY A 111 -3.65 -14.31 28.78
N ASP A 112 -2.76 -13.83 29.64
CA ASP A 112 -2.43 -12.42 29.85
C ASP A 112 -1.77 -11.76 28.64
N ILE A 113 -0.99 -12.52 27.87
CA ILE A 113 -0.39 -12.02 26.61
C ILE A 113 -1.42 -11.87 25.48
N ILE A 114 -2.63 -12.42 25.63
CA ILE A 114 -3.67 -12.32 24.62
C ILE A 114 -4.39 -10.97 24.76
N LYS A 115 -4.07 -10.03 23.86
CA LYS A 115 -4.81 -8.77 23.77
C LYS A 115 -6.20 -9.01 23.15
N ASN A 116 -7.25 -8.82 23.94
CA ASN A 116 -8.63 -8.90 23.45
C ASN A 116 -9.15 -7.50 23.11
N ASN A 117 -9.38 -7.23 21.82
CA ASN A 117 -9.95 -5.97 21.36
C ASN A 117 -11.41 -6.20 20.98
N VAL A 118 -12.32 -5.48 21.62
CA VAL A 118 -13.73 -5.45 21.24
C VAL A 118 -13.97 -4.22 20.38
N ILE A 119 -14.34 -4.42 19.12
CA ILE A 119 -14.61 -3.35 18.16
C ILE A 119 -16.08 -3.40 17.80
N VAL A 120 -16.77 -2.27 17.96
CA VAL A 120 -18.16 -2.08 17.57
C VAL A 120 -18.19 -1.01 16.51
N THR A 121 -18.73 -1.33 15.33
CA THR A 121 -18.86 -0.40 14.22
C THR A 121 -20.29 0.15 14.18
N PHE A 122 -20.42 1.47 14.22
CA PHE A 122 -21.69 2.18 14.08
C PHE A 122 -21.88 2.66 12.64
N GLY A 123 -23.13 2.71 12.19
CA GLY A 123 -23.50 3.19 10.87
C GLY A 123 -23.39 4.71 10.72
N ARG A 124 -23.61 5.21 9.50
CA ARG A 124 -23.60 6.65 9.22
C ARG A 124 -24.69 7.37 10.02
N GLY A 125 -24.32 8.44 10.73
CA GLY A 125 -25.23 9.23 11.56
C GLY A 125 -25.63 8.58 12.88
N GLU A 126 -24.96 7.49 13.28
CA GLU A 126 -25.16 6.85 14.59
C GLU A 126 -24.16 7.35 15.65
N ASP A 127 -23.58 8.54 15.45
CA ASP A 127 -22.61 9.15 16.37
C ASP A 127 -23.14 9.23 17.81
N ASP A 128 -24.44 9.51 17.98
CA ASP A 128 -25.10 9.52 19.29
C ASP A 128 -25.06 8.15 20.00
N LYS A 129 -25.19 7.05 19.24
CA LYS A 129 -25.12 5.68 19.79
C LYS A 129 -23.68 5.33 20.15
N ALA A 130 -22.73 5.73 19.32
CA ALA A 130 -21.31 5.56 19.59
C ALA A 130 -20.93 6.27 20.90
N GLN A 131 -21.33 7.53 21.07
CA GLN A 131 -21.05 8.30 22.28
C GLN A 131 -21.67 7.64 23.53
N ARG A 132 -22.93 7.19 23.46
CA ARG A 132 -23.57 6.47 24.58
C ARG A 132 -22.82 5.20 24.98
N LEU A 133 -22.27 4.46 24.01
CA LEU A 133 -21.49 3.26 24.31
C LEU A 133 -20.16 3.63 24.98
N LEU A 134 -19.50 4.70 24.53
CA LEU A 134 -18.27 5.22 25.13
C LEU A 134 -18.51 5.63 26.58
N ASP A 135 -19.57 6.42 26.83
CA ASP A 135 -19.90 6.89 28.17
C ASP A 135 -20.25 5.73 29.10
N LEU A 136 -20.95 4.70 28.59
CA LEU A 136 -21.26 3.49 29.34
C LEU A 136 -20.00 2.68 29.66
N ALA A 137 -19.09 2.53 28.70
CA ALA A 137 -17.82 1.84 28.91
C ALA A 137 -16.95 2.58 29.94
N ALA A 138 -16.84 3.91 29.84
CA ALA A 138 -16.14 4.75 30.80
C ALA A 138 -16.76 4.66 32.20
N SER A 139 -18.10 4.67 32.29
CA SER A 139 -18.83 4.51 33.56
C SER A 139 -18.59 3.16 34.22
N ASN A 140 -18.27 2.13 33.44
CA ASN A 140 -17.92 0.80 33.94
C ASN A 140 -16.40 0.63 34.21
N GLY A 141 -15.63 1.73 34.16
CA GLY A 141 -14.20 1.73 34.46
C GLY A 141 -13.32 1.21 33.31
N PHE A 142 -13.85 1.10 32.09
CA PHE A 142 -13.05 0.85 30.90
C PHE A 142 -12.49 2.17 30.33
N GLU A 143 -11.40 2.09 29.59
CA GLU A 143 -10.85 3.22 28.82
C GLU A 143 -11.15 2.98 27.33
N PRO A 144 -12.38 3.28 26.85
CA PRO A 144 -12.73 3.03 25.47
C PRO A 144 -11.97 4.00 24.54
N ASN A 145 -11.47 3.47 23.44
CA ASN A 145 -10.84 4.28 22.39
C ASN A 145 -11.80 4.45 21.22
N GLN A 146 -12.08 5.69 20.82
CA GLN A 146 -12.86 6.03 19.63
C GLN A 146 -11.92 6.40 18.49
N LYS A 147 -11.98 5.61 17.42
CA LYS A 147 -11.39 5.99 16.13
C LYS A 147 -12.50 6.38 15.17
N SER A 148 -12.60 7.68 14.86
CA SER A 148 -13.43 8.17 13.77
C SER A 148 -12.60 8.15 12.48
N ASP A 149 -13.14 7.50 11.45
CA ASP A 149 -12.47 7.35 10.16
C ASP A 149 -13.50 7.59 9.04
N VAL A 150 -13.04 8.20 7.95
CA VAL A 150 -13.85 8.39 6.75
C VAL A 150 -13.23 7.52 5.68
N ALA A 151 -14.02 6.57 5.15
CA ALA A 151 -13.54 5.72 4.08
C ALA A 151 -13.07 6.56 2.89
N TRP A 152 -11.82 6.36 2.47
CA TRP A 152 -11.16 7.20 1.46
C TRP A 152 -11.98 7.33 0.17
N ASN A 153 -12.64 6.26 -0.27
CA ASN A 153 -13.50 6.23 -1.46
C ASN A 153 -14.72 7.15 -1.31
N THR A 154 -15.28 7.27 -0.10
CA THR A 154 -16.39 8.16 0.19
C THR A 154 -15.93 9.62 0.18
N LEU A 155 -14.74 9.90 0.73
CA LEU A 155 -14.15 11.23 0.70
C LEU A 155 -13.77 11.67 -0.73
N THR A 156 -13.23 10.74 -1.54
CA THR A 156 -12.93 10.99 -2.95
C THR A 156 -14.20 11.24 -3.76
N ALA A 157 -15.27 10.47 -3.55
CA ALA A 157 -16.55 10.70 -4.22
C ALA A 157 -17.15 12.08 -3.87
N LEU A 158 -17.07 12.48 -2.60
CA LEU A 158 -17.48 13.82 -2.17
C LEU A 158 -16.63 14.92 -2.84
N PHE A 159 -15.32 14.73 -2.92
CA PHE A 159 -14.43 15.68 -3.60
C PHE A 159 -14.78 15.80 -5.08
N GLN A 160 -14.99 14.68 -5.78
CA GLN A 160 -15.41 14.66 -7.17
C GLN A 160 -16.74 15.41 -7.37
N GLU A 161 -17.77 15.10 -6.57
CA GLU A 161 -19.08 15.76 -6.64
C GLU A 161 -18.98 17.28 -6.45
N ARG A 162 -18.16 17.73 -5.49
CA ARG A 162 -17.93 19.16 -5.24
C ARG A 162 -17.25 19.83 -6.42
N VAL A 163 -16.17 19.24 -6.94
CA VAL A 163 -15.43 19.77 -8.09
C VAL A 163 -16.33 19.85 -9.33
N GLU A 164 -17.11 18.81 -9.63
CA GLU A 164 -18.04 18.77 -10.77
C GLU A 164 -19.19 19.78 -10.62
N SER A 165 -19.63 20.04 -9.39
CA SER A 165 -20.68 21.02 -9.08
C SER A 165 -20.17 22.46 -8.96
N GLY A 166 -18.87 22.71 -9.19
CA GLY A 166 -18.24 24.03 -9.03
C GLY A 166 -18.13 24.52 -7.59
N LEU A 167 -18.27 23.61 -6.61
CA LEU A 167 -18.09 23.87 -5.19
C LEU A 167 -16.64 23.64 -4.79
N ASP A 168 -16.10 24.54 -3.98
CA ASP A 168 -14.74 24.42 -3.49
C ASP A 168 -14.58 23.33 -2.41
N MET A 169 -13.41 22.71 -2.35
CA MET A 169 -12.98 21.84 -1.26
C MET A 169 -11.74 22.46 -0.61
N PRO A 170 -11.82 22.91 0.65
CA PRO A 170 -10.74 23.65 1.29
C PRO A 170 -9.43 22.86 1.29
N SER A 171 -8.46 23.31 0.50
CA SER A 171 -7.16 22.64 0.30
C SER A 171 -6.18 22.83 1.46
N ASP A 172 -6.50 23.72 2.39
CA ASP A 172 -5.83 23.93 3.67
C ASP A 172 -6.15 22.82 4.68
N VAL A 173 -7.36 22.23 4.59
CA VAL A 173 -7.81 21.14 5.47
C VAL A 173 -7.68 19.78 4.79
N PHE A 174 -7.90 19.71 3.48
CA PHE A 174 -7.87 18.48 2.71
C PHE A 174 -6.70 18.45 1.74
N SER A 175 -5.90 17.38 1.78
CA SER A 175 -4.89 17.13 0.75
C SER A 175 -5.56 16.67 -0.55
N THR A 176 -5.88 17.63 -1.42
CA THR A 176 -6.52 17.38 -2.71
C THR A 176 -5.49 17.32 -3.84
N TRP A 177 -5.71 16.43 -4.79
CA TRP A 177 -4.94 16.38 -6.04
C TRP A 177 -5.83 15.86 -7.16
N ILE A 178 -5.68 16.45 -8.34
CA ILE A 178 -6.36 16.01 -9.57
C ILE A 178 -5.25 15.61 -10.55
N LYS A 179 -5.33 14.40 -11.09
CA LYS A 179 -4.39 13.89 -12.08
C LYS A 179 -5.12 13.08 -13.11
N ASP A 180 -4.83 13.35 -14.37
CA ASP A 180 -5.26 12.49 -15.46
C ASP A 180 -4.42 11.21 -15.46
N THR A 181 -5.09 10.07 -15.37
CA THR A 181 -4.42 8.76 -15.36
C THR A 181 -4.76 7.97 -16.62
N THR A 182 -3.74 7.57 -17.37
CA THR A 182 -3.89 6.67 -18.51
C THR A 182 -3.82 5.22 -18.04
N LYS A 183 -4.87 4.42 -18.28
CA LYS A 183 -4.90 2.98 -17.99
C LYS A 183 -4.86 2.17 -19.28
N ILE A 184 -3.77 1.43 -19.50
CA ILE A 184 -3.67 0.45 -20.58
C ILE A 184 -4.13 -0.91 -20.03
N THR A 185 -5.25 -1.44 -20.53
CA THR A 185 -5.78 -2.75 -20.11
C THR A 185 -5.37 -3.83 -21.12
N ARG A 186 -4.80 -4.95 -20.65
CA ARG A 186 -4.48 -6.12 -21.48
C ARG A 186 -5.73 -7.02 -21.56
N LYS A 187 -6.08 -7.52 -22.75
CA LYS A 187 -7.09 -8.57 -22.94
C LYS A 187 -6.43 -9.93 -22.85
#